data_AF-A0A563CRR3-F1
#
_entry.id   AF-A0A563CRR3-F1
#
_cell.length_a   1.000
_cell.length_b   1.000
_cell.length_c   1.000
_cell.angle_alpha   90.00
_cell.angle_beta   90.00
_cell.angle_gamma   90.00
#
_symmetry.space_group_name_H-M   'P 1'
#
loop_
_entity.id
_entity.type
_entity.pdbx_description
1 polymer ?
#
loop_
_entity_poly.entity_id
_entity_poly.type
_entity_poly.pdbx_seq_one_letter_code
_entity_poly.pdbx_strand_id
1 'polypeptide(L)'
;MRDIQRSACCNCQKKGRGRALKQAWTSSKADLVYMDIDLSTNLDSFKPMIAPLITGDAGLATGSWLMKQSRTTRGFKREFISRCYNRIIRATMKTKFVDAQCGFKAIRRDVAQKLLPHTKDTAWFFDTELLVKAEYNGYKIHEGPVEWIEDIDSRVDVVKTATEDIKGLSRVRQEYGQSSFGEMAAFGGLLLFTAIFYLWHLTINGMANSYYAAAAQAASINWTAWLFGSLDAANFVSVDKPPISMMIMGLFGRIFGFSSWSMLLPHALAGIATVALVYNG
;
A
#
# COMPACT_ATOMS: atom_id res chain seq x y z
N MET A 1 3.34 13.98 43.26
CA MET A 1 2.07 14.05 42.50
C MET A 1 1.84 15.51 42.16
N ARG A 2 1.91 15.90 40.88
CA ARG A 2 1.55 17.27 40.45
C ARG A 2 0.06 17.24 40.08
N ASP A 3 -0.69 18.18 40.65
CA ASP A 3 -2.13 18.37 40.44
C ASP A 3 -2.52 18.35 38.96
N ILE A 4 -3.39 17.41 38.59
CA ILE A 4 -4.16 17.46 37.34
C ILE A 4 -5.43 18.26 37.65
N GLN A 5 -5.31 19.57 37.77
CA GLN A 5 -6.46 20.48 37.87
C GLN A 5 -6.36 21.54 36.79
N ARG A 6 -6.84 21.21 35.60
CA ARG A 6 -7.30 22.15 34.56
C ARG A 6 -8.07 21.36 33.50
N SER A 7 -9.33 21.07 33.80
CA SER A 7 -10.28 20.60 32.79
C SER A 7 -10.67 21.81 31.94
N ALA A 8 -10.32 21.80 30.65
CA ALA A 8 -10.70 22.85 29.71
C ALA A 8 -11.61 22.25 28.63
N CYS A 9 -12.83 22.77 28.52
CA CYS A 9 -13.74 22.41 27.44
C CYS A 9 -13.50 23.35 26.25
N CYS A 10 -13.18 22.80 25.08
CA CYS A 10 -13.07 23.55 23.84
C CYS A 10 -14.37 23.42 23.05
N ASN A 11 -15.14 24.51 22.94
CA ASN A 11 -16.33 24.52 22.09
C ASN A 11 -15.92 24.69 20.62
N CYS A 12 -16.29 23.74 19.77
CA CYS A 12 -16.06 23.78 18.33
C CYS A 12 -17.36 24.17 17.62
N GLN A 13 -17.43 25.36 17.02
CA GLN A 13 -18.64 25.84 16.32
C GLN A 13 -19.06 24.96 15.13
N LYS A 14 -18.15 24.16 14.56
CA LYS A 14 -18.41 23.28 13.41
C LYS A 14 -17.96 21.84 13.71
N LYS A 15 -18.79 20.87 13.34
CA LYS A 15 -18.54 19.42 13.53
C LYS A 15 -17.25 18.93 12.84
N GLY A 16 -16.53 18.03 13.50
CA GLY A 16 -15.37 17.31 12.94
C GLY A 16 -14.36 16.91 14.02
N ARG A 17 -14.03 15.60 14.10
CA ARG A 17 -13.06 15.07 15.08
C ARG A 17 -11.70 15.72 14.91
N GLY A 18 -11.16 15.70 13.70
CA GLY A 18 -9.89 16.35 13.38
C GLY A 18 -9.88 17.84 13.68
N ARG A 19 -11.00 18.56 13.51
CA ARG A 19 -11.09 19.98 13.89
C ARG A 19 -10.91 20.18 15.40
N ALA A 20 -11.64 19.39 16.20
CA ALA A 20 -11.56 19.47 17.65
C ALA A 20 -10.14 19.16 18.16
N LEU A 21 -9.54 18.09 17.63
CA LEU A 21 -8.15 17.71 17.95
C LEU A 21 -7.18 18.82 17.55
N LYS A 22 -7.26 19.32 16.31
CA LYS A 22 -6.38 20.40 15.83
C LYS A 22 -6.50 21.67 16.67
N GLN A 23 -7.71 22.06 17.07
CA GLN A 23 -7.93 23.23 17.94
C GLN A 23 -7.36 23.02 19.35
N ALA A 24 -7.63 21.87 19.96
CA ALA A 24 -7.10 21.53 21.28
C ALA A 24 -5.56 21.49 21.27
N TRP A 25 -4.98 20.91 20.22
CA TRP A 25 -3.53 20.78 20.10
C TRP A 25 -2.81 22.09 19.78
N THR A 26 -3.40 22.93 18.94
CA THR A 26 -2.80 24.23 18.58
C THR A 26 -2.79 25.20 19.76
N SER A 27 -3.80 25.12 20.64
CA SER A 27 -3.90 25.99 21.82
C SER A 27 -3.08 25.51 23.03
N SER A 28 -2.68 24.24 23.05
CA SER A 28 -1.94 23.65 24.17
C SER A 28 -0.44 23.97 24.14
N LYS A 29 0.14 24.08 25.33
CA LYS A 29 1.60 24.23 25.54
C LYS A 29 2.27 22.92 25.98
N ALA A 30 1.56 21.82 26.08
CA ALA A 30 2.08 20.53 26.53
C ALA A 30 2.31 19.56 25.36
N ASP A 31 3.04 18.48 25.62
CA ASP A 31 2.90 17.24 24.83
C ASP A 31 1.49 16.70 25.01
N LEU A 32 0.97 16.07 23.96
CA LEU A 32 -0.45 15.82 23.84
C LEU A 32 -0.73 14.35 23.63
N VAL A 33 -1.70 13.86 24.40
CA VAL A 33 -2.27 12.53 24.24
C VAL A 33 -3.78 12.71 24.11
N TYR A 34 -4.37 12.02 23.14
CA TYR A 34 -5.83 11.87 23.10
C TYR A 34 -6.18 10.39 23.03
N MET A 35 -7.32 10.09 23.65
CA MET A 35 -8.00 8.81 23.59
C MET A 35 -9.49 9.08 23.54
N ASP A 36 -10.25 8.11 23.04
CA ASP A 36 -11.70 8.17 23.08
C ASP A 36 -12.19 8.07 24.55
N ILE A 37 -13.24 8.82 24.87
CA ILE A 37 -13.74 9.00 26.24
C ILE A 37 -14.44 7.74 26.78
N ASP A 38 -14.81 6.82 25.90
CA ASP A 38 -15.44 5.54 26.21
C ASP A 38 -14.53 4.58 27.01
N LEU A 39 -13.27 4.96 27.24
CA LEU A 39 -12.25 4.10 27.84
C LEU A 39 -12.13 2.76 27.11
N SER A 40 -12.51 2.73 25.82
CA SER A 40 -12.31 1.54 24.99
C SER A 40 -10.82 1.21 24.84
N THR A 41 -9.90 2.07 25.27
CA THR A 41 -8.49 1.71 25.51
C THR A 41 -8.16 1.75 26.99
N ASN A 42 -7.66 0.63 27.54
CA ASN A 42 -7.27 0.55 28.95
C ASN A 42 -6.12 1.54 29.27
N LEU A 43 -6.27 2.30 30.37
CA LEU A 43 -5.29 3.24 30.91
C LEU A 43 -3.93 2.60 31.22
N ASP A 44 -3.87 1.28 31.47
CA ASP A 44 -2.61 0.56 31.65
C ASP A 44 -1.69 0.67 30.42
N SER A 45 -2.28 0.82 29.22
CA SER A 45 -1.55 1.01 27.96
C SER A 45 -0.96 2.42 27.83
N PHE A 46 -1.32 3.37 28.70
CA PHE A 46 -0.90 4.76 28.59
C PHE A 46 0.58 4.96 28.82
N LYS A 47 1.12 4.47 29.96
CA LYS A 47 2.53 4.68 30.28
C LYS A 47 3.48 4.08 29.23
N PRO A 48 3.29 2.82 28.77
CA PRO A 48 4.13 2.25 27.71
C PRO A 48 4.06 3.05 26.41
N MET A 49 2.88 3.57 26.05
CA MET A 49 2.69 4.26 24.78
C MET A 49 3.32 5.65 24.75
N ILE A 50 3.36 6.35 25.89
CA ILE A 50 4.01 7.67 25.98
C ILE A 50 5.52 7.61 26.28
N ALA A 51 6.03 6.49 26.82
CA ALA A 51 7.43 6.39 27.20
C ALA A 51 8.40 6.72 26.05
N PRO A 52 8.20 6.23 24.80
CA PRO A 52 9.05 6.58 23.66
C PRO A 52 9.02 8.06 23.25
N LEU A 53 7.94 8.78 23.57
CA LEU A 53 7.86 10.24 23.32
C LEU A 53 8.72 10.99 24.34
N ILE A 54 8.67 10.55 25.61
CA ILE A 54 9.42 11.15 26.73
C ILE A 54 10.93 10.93 26.55
N THR A 55 11.34 9.72 26.15
CA THR A 55 12.76 9.40 25.87
C THR A 55 13.27 10.05 24.59
N GLY A 56 12.39 10.58 23.75
CA GLY A 56 12.73 11.18 22.46
C GLY A 56 12.91 10.17 21.33
N ASP A 57 12.66 8.89 21.58
CA ASP A 57 12.79 7.79 20.61
C ASP A 57 11.74 7.80 19.51
N ALA A 58 10.62 8.49 19.72
CA ALA A 58 9.53 8.65 18.77
C ALA A 58 8.97 10.09 18.81
N GLY A 59 8.48 10.56 17.67
CA GLY A 59 7.77 11.85 17.55
C GLY A 59 6.25 11.71 17.71
N LEU A 60 5.73 10.55 17.32
CA LEU A 60 4.34 10.12 17.52
C LEU A 60 4.31 8.73 18.13
N ALA A 61 3.26 8.45 18.87
CA ALA A 61 2.86 7.11 19.25
C ALA A 61 1.38 6.88 18.91
N THR A 62 1.05 5.68 18.45
CA THR A 62 -0.32 5.24 18.16
C THR A 62 -0.55 3.88 18.79
N GLY A 63 -1.73 3.68 19.37
CA GLY A 63 -2.24 2.36 19.66
C GLY A 63 -2.53 1.61 18.37
N SER A 64 -2.62 0.30 18.48
CA SER A 64 -2.97 -0.59 17.38
C SER A 64 -3.79 -1.75 17.90
N TRP A 65 -5.02 -1.89 17.41
CA TRP A 65 -5.83 -3.07 17.72
C TRP A 65 -5.57 -4.21 16.71
N LEU A 66 -4.81 -3.94 15.64
CA LEU A 66 -4.51 -4.92 14.57
C LEU A 66 -3.24 -5.73 14.81
N MET A 67 -2.46 -5.41 15.84
CA MET A 67 -1.27 -6.19 16.21
C MET A 67 -1.67 -7.56 16.79
N LYS A 68 -0.79 -8.55 16.61
CA LYS A 68 -1.04 -9.92 17.11
C LYS A 68 -1.21 -9.98 18.63
N GLN A 69 -0.55 -9.05 19.34
CA GLN A 69 -0.57 -8.95 20.79
C GLN A 69 -1.80 -8.20 21.33
N SER A 70 -2.57 -7.54 20.46
CA SER A 70 -3.75 -6.77 20.86
C SER A 70 -4.89 -7.70 21.24
N ARG A 71 -5.64 -7.34 22.29
CA ARG A 71 -6.83 -8.07 22.72
C ARG A 71 -8.06 -7.28 22.32
N THR A 72 -8.86 -7.84 21.43
CA THR A 72 -10.02 -7.13 20.86
C THR A 72 -11.25 -8.01 20.85
N THR A 73 -12.36 -7.53 21.39
CA THR A 73 -13.68 -8.14 21.18
C THR A 73 -14.39 -7.37 20.07
N ARG A 74 -14.40 -7.92 18.85
CA ARG A 74 -14.92 -7.25 17.65
C ARG A 74 -15.82 -8.12 16.80
N GLY A 75 -16.84 -7.51 16.20
CA GLY A 75 -17.62 -8.11 15.13
C GLY A 75 -16.79 -8.34 13.86
N PHE A 76 -16.92 -9.54 13.27
CA PHE A 76 -16.17 -9.95 12.08
C PHE A 76 -16.22 -8.96 10.90
N LYS A 77 -17.36 -8.32 10.66
CA LYS A 77 -17.53 -7.36 9.55
C LYS A 77 -16.64 -6.13 9.71
N ARG A 78 -16.65 -5.51 10.89
CA ARG A 78 -15.83 -4.32 11.19
C ARG A 78 -14.35 -4.67 11.20
N GLU A 79 -13.99 -5.82 11.74
CA GLU A 79 -12.61 -6.33 11.71
C GLU A 79 -12.11 -6.50 10.27
N PHE A 80 -12.90 -7.12 9.40
CA PHE A 80 -12.57 -7.28 7.99
C PHE A 80 -12.41 -5.92 7.29
N ILE A 81 -13.36 -4.99 7.48
CA ILE A 81 -13.32 -3.65 6.89
C ILE A 81 -12.06 -2.89 7.34
N SER A 82 -11.76 -2.86 8.65
CA SER A 82 -10.57 -2.20 9.18
C SER A 82 -9.27 -2.81 8.66
N ARG A 83 -9.19 -4.15 8.55
CA ARG A 83 -8.01 -4.82 7.97
C ARG A 83 -7.81 -4.50 6.50
N CYS A 84 -8.89 -4.52 5.72
CA CYS A 84 -8.85 -4.14 4.31
C CYS A 84 -8.40 -2.69 4.13
N TYR A 85 -8.99 -1.77 4.90
CA TYR A 85 -8.66 -0.35 4.87
C TYR A 85 -7.18 -0.09 5.21
N ASN A 86 -6.69 -0.63 6.33
CA ASN A 86 -5.30 -0.45 6.72
C ASN A 86 -4.32 -1.13 5.74
N ARG A 87 -4.72 -2.24 5.11
CA ARG A 87 -3.92 -2.86 4.04
C ARG A 87 -3.83 -1.96 2.80
N ILE A 88 -4.92 -1.26 2.43
CA ILE A 88 -4.90 -0.26 1.36
C ILE A 88 -3.93 0.87 1.70
N ILE A 89 -4.02 1.44 2.91
CA ILE A 89 -3.09 2.50 3.34
C ILE A 89 -1.64 2.03 3.23
N ARG A 90 -1.31 0.86 3.77
CA ARG A 90 0.07 0.34 3.75
C ARG A 90 0.57 0.07 2.34
N ALA A 91 -0.25 -0.54 1.48
CA ALA A 91 0.13 -0.85 0.12
C ALA A 91 0.33 0.42 -0.72
N THR A 92 -0.51 1.44 -0.49
CA THR A 92 -0.55 2.65 -1.31
C THR A 92 0.41 3.72 -0.79
N MET A 93 0.51 3.90 0.52
CA MET A 93 1.37 4.90 1.14
C MET A 93 2.75 4.34 1.53
N LYS A 94 2.95 3.01 1.45
CA LYS A 94 4.20 2.32 1.86
C LYS A 94 4.60 2.63 3.31
N THR A 95 3.59 2.74 4.19
CA THR A 95 3.81 3.09 5.60
C THR A 95 4.32 1.91 6.42
N LYS A 96 5.04 2.19 7.51
CA LYS A 96 5.54 1.15 8.43
C LYS A 96 4.52 0.80 9.51
N PHE A 97 3.75 1.78 10.00
CA PHE A 97 2.65 1.52 10.94
C PHE A 97 1.56 0.65 10.31
N VAL A 98 0.88 -0.11 11.16
CA VAL A 98 -0.17 -1.07 10.77
C VAL A 98 -1.56 -0.48 10.89
N ASP A 99 -1.84 0.27 11.95
CA ASP A 99 -3.18 0.76 12.29
C ASP A 99 -3.23 2.29 12.34
N ALA A 100 -3.87 2.88 11.33
CA ALA A 100 -4.12 4.31 11.28
C ALA A 100 -5.33 4.75 12.13
N GLN A 101 -6.30 3.85 12.30
CA GLN A 101 -7.65 4.17 12.78
C GLN A 101 -7.77 4.20 14.30
N CYS A 102 -6.77 3.67 15.02
CA CYS A 102 -6.79 3.64 16.47
C CYS A 102 -6.99 5.03 17.07
N GLY A 103 -8.00 5.19 17.93
CA GLY A 103 -8.31 6.46 18.59
C GLY A 103 -7.35 6.85 19.70
N PHE A 104 -6.37 6.00 20.04
CA PHE A 104 -5.37 6.29 21.05
C PHE A 104 -4.08 6.75 20.39
N LYS A 105 -3.76 8.05 20.46
CA LYS A 105 -2.49 8.57 19.95
C LYS A 105 -1.89 9.65 20.83
N ALA A 106 -0.58 9.75 20.76
CA ALA A 106 0.22 10.72 21.47
C ALA A 106 1.23 11.35 20.52
N ILE A 107 1.49 12.65 20.68
CA ILE A 107 2.37 13.43 19.81
C ILE A 107 3.16 14.43 20.65
N ARG A 108 4.46 14.51 20.35
CA ARG A 108 5.35 15.48 20.99
C ARG A 108 5.07 16.88 20.44
N ARG A 109 5.14 17.90 21.29
CA ARG A 109 4.70 19.26 20.94
C ARG A 109 5.45 19.86 19.75
N ASP A 110 6.75 19.66 19.68
CA ASP A 110 7.60 20.14 18.57
C ASP A 110 7.20 19.51 17.23
N VAL A 111 6.81 18.23 17.23
CA VAL A 111 6.30 17.51 16.05
C VAL A 111 4.88 17.98 15.72
N ALA A 112 4.05 18.11 16.77
CA ALA A 112 2.87 18.96 16.89
C ALA A 112 2.83 20.15 15.92
N GLN A 113 3.68 21.11 16.26
CA GLN A 113 3.74 22.42 15.62
C GLN A 113 4.16 22.36 14.15
N LYS A 114 4.92 21.32 13.77
CA LYS A 114 5.38 21.14 12.39
C LYS A 114 4.33 20.44 11.53
N LEU A 115 3.65 19.41 12.04
CA LEU A 115 2.73 18.60 11.22
C LEU A 115 1.32 19.19 11.13
N LEU A 116 0.76 19.69 12.23
CA LEU A 116 -0.65 20.12 12.26
C LEU A 116 -1.02 21.23 11.28
N PRO A 117 -0.17 22.25 11.02
CA PRO A 117 -0.48 23.25 10.00
C PRO A 117 -0.67 22.62 8.61
N HIS A 118 0.05 21.53 8.33
CA HIS A 118 0.01 20.83 7.05
C HIS A 118 -1.07 19.74 6.99
N THR A 119 -1.61 19.26 8.12
CA THR A 119 -2.76 18.33 8.14
C THR A 119 -4.05 19.07 7.76
N LYS A 120 -4.60 18.75 6.59
CA LYS A 120 -5.74 19.46 5.98
C LYS A 120 -7.10 18.90 6.40
N ASP A 121 -7.21 17.59 6.56
CA ASP A 121 -8.48 16.98 6.94
C ASP A 121 -8.94 17.43 8.33
N THR A 122 -10.25 17.53 8.52
CA THR A 122 -10.85 17.98 9.78
C THR A 122 -11.90 17.00 10.32
N ALA A 123 -12.06 15.86 9.66
CA ALA A 123 -13.04 14.83 9.94
C ALA A 123 -12.32 13.55 10.45
N TRP A 124 -12.69 12.37 9.91
CA TRP A 124 -12.17 11.07 10.32
C TRP A 124 -10.80 10.76 9.71
N PHE A 125 -10.50 11.29 8.53
CA PHE A 125 -9.23 11.03 7.83
C PHE A 125 -8.02 11.73 8.48
N PHE A 126 -8.26 12.70 9.37
CA PHE A 126 -7.24 13.45 10.10
C PHE A 126 -6.13 12.59 10.70
N ASP A 127 -6.50 11.48 11.34
CA ASP A 127 -5.57 10.58 12.03
C ASP A 127 -4.63 9.88 11.05
N THR A 128 -5.19 9.36 9.95
CA THR A 128 -4.44 8.76 8.86
C THR A 128 -3.53 9.78 8.19
N GLU A 129 -4.05 10.98 7.88
CA GLU A 129 -3.26 12.05 7.27
C GLU A 129 -2.07 12.46 8.14
N LEU A 130 -2.28 12.59 9.45
CA LEU A 130 -1.24 12.94 10.41
C LEU A 130 -0.14 11.87 10.47
N LEU A 131 -0.51 10.59 10.57
CA LEU A 131 0.44 9.47 10.65
C LEU A 131 1.26 9.32 9.36
N VAL A 132 0.61 9.39 8.19
CA VAL A 132 1.31 9.35 6.90
C VAL A 132 2.29 10.51 6.78
N LYS A 133 1.85 11.74 7.08
CA LYS A 133 2.72 12.93 7.01
C LYS A 133 3.86 12.83 8.01
N ALA A 134 3.64 12.28 9.20
CA ALA A 134 4.71 12.05 10.17
C ALA A 134 5.80 11.13 9.59
N GLU A 135 5.45 9.96 9.03
CA GLU A 135 6.44 9.05 8.43
C GLU A 135 7.15 9.68 7.22
N TYR A 136 6.42 10.37 6.34
CA TYR A 136 7.02 11.00 5.15
C TYR A 136 7.94 12.18 5.48
N ASN A 137 7.73 12.84 6.63
CA ASN A 137 8.67 13.83 7.16
C ASN A 137 9.78 13.20 8.02
N GLY A 138 9.92 11.87 8.01
CA GLY A 138 10.99 11.14 8.68
C GLY A 138 10.82 10.98 10.19
N TYR A 139 9.66 11.31 10.75
CA TYR A 139 9.41 11.09 12.18
C TYR A 139 9.20 9.60 12.46
N LYS A 140 9.86 9.11 13.52
CA LYS A 140 9.63 7.77 14.01
C LYS A 140 8.30 7.71 14.75
N ILE A 141 7.47 6.74 14.34
CA ILE A 141 6.18 6.44 14.97
C ILE A 141 6.36 5.17 15.81
N HIS A 142 5.98 5.25 17.08
CA HIS A 142 5.86 4.09 17.95
C HIS A 142 4.44 3.53 17.83
N GLU A 143 4.31 2.28 17.41
CA GLU A 143 3.03 1.57 17.40
C GLU A 143 3.02 0.51 18.50
N GLY A 144 2.02 0.58 19.39
CA GLY A 144 1.89 -0.31 20.54
C GLY A 144 0.55 -1.06 20.55
N PRO A 145 0.51 -2.33 21.02
CA PRO A 145 -0.74 -3.07 21.13
C PRO A 145 -1.64 -2.44 22.20
N VAL A 146 -2.95 -2.46 21.95
CA VAL A 146 -3.96 -2.01 22.91
C VAL A 146 -4.99 -3.11 23.18
N GLU A 147 -5.57 -3.06 24.38
CA GLU A 147 -6.79 -3.79 24.69
C GLU A 147 -7.99 -2.92 24.31
N TRP A 148 -8.87 -3.45 23.46
CA TRP A 148 -10.01 -2.71 22.92
C TRP A 148 -11.33 -3.48 23.03
N ILE A 149 -12.34 -2.83 23.61
CA ILE A 149 -13.69 -3.38 23.77
C ILE A 149 -14.65 -2.58 22.88
N GLU A 150 -15.37 -3.29 22.02
CA GLU A 150 -16.31 -2.69 21.08
C GLU A 150 -17.53 -2.09 21.78
N ASP A 151 -17.78 -0.80 21.54
CA ASP A 151 -19.10 -0.23 21.73
C ASP A 151 -19.99 -0.57 20.51
N ILE A 152 -21.20 -1.04 20.80
CA ILE A 152 -22.16 -1.58 19.83
C ILE A 152 -22.80 -0.43 19.03
N ASP A 153 -22.85 0.81 19.56
CA ASP A 153 -23.43 1.96 18.87
C ASP A 153 -22.41 2.64 17.94
N SER A 154 -22.48 2.43 16.61
CA SER A 154 -21.79 3.31 15.65
C SER A 154 -22.76 4.17 14.86
N ARG A 155 -22.59 5.48 14.99
CA ARG A 155 -23.30 6.50 14.22
C ARG A 155 -22.60 6.89 12.90
N VAL A 156 -21.61 6.11 12.48
CA VAL A 156 -20.73 6.45 11.35
C VAL A 156 -21.24 5.79 10.06
N ASP A 157 -21.48 6.62 9.05
CA ASP A 157 -21.72 6.14 7.68
C ASP A 157 -20.40 5.62 7.08
N VAL A 158 -20.28 4.30 7.04
CA VAL A 158 -19.06 3.59 6.62
C VAL A 158 -18.71 3.88 5.16
N VAL A 159 -19.71 3.95 4.27
CA VAL A 159 -19.48 4.12 2.83
C VAL A 159 -18.99 5.53 2.57
N LYS A 160 -19.68 6.54 3.12
CA LYS A 160 -19.27 7.92 2.98
C LYS A 160 -17.86 8.13 3.51
N THR A 161 -17.57 7.63 4.71
CA THR A 161 -16.24 7.75 5.34
C THR A 161 -15.16 7.09 4.47
N ALA A 162 -15.41 5.88 3.95
CA ALA A 162 -14.46 5.21 3.07
C ALA A 162 -14.16 6.01 1.79
N THR A 163 -15.17 6.63 1.17
CA THR A 163 -14.96 7.45 -0.03
C THR A 163 -14.19 8.75 0.26
N GLU A 164 -14.45 9.38 1.41
CA GLU A 164 -13.73 10.57 1.86
C GLU A 164 -12.26 10.24 2.16
N ASP A 165 -12.01 9.10 2.80
CA ASP A 165 -10.66 8.62 3.12
C ASP A 165 -9.84 8.30 1.86
N ILE A 166 -10.44 7.64 0.85
CA ILE A 166 -9.74 7.36 -0.42
C ILE A 166 -9.36 8.67 -1.13
N LYS A 167 -10.26 9.67 -1.13
CA LYS A 167 -9.96 11.00 -1.66
C LYS A 167 -8.84 11.68 -0.86
N GLY A 168 -8.88 11.56 0.46
CA GLY A 168 -7.85 12.07 1.38
C GLY A 168 -6.47 11.45 1.10
N LEU A 169 -6.41 10.13 0.96
CA LEU A 169 -5.18 9.40 0.61
C LEU A 169 -4.63 9.82 -0.75
N SER A 170 -5.50 9.93 -1.78
CA SER A 170 -5.08 10.42 -3.10
C SER A 170 -4.49 11.82 -3.04
N ARG A 171 -5.11 12.72 -2.26
CA ARG A 171 -4.59 14.08 -2.03
C ARG A 171 -3.21 14.05 -1.38
N VAL A 172 -3.04 13.27 -0.32
CA VAL A 172 -1.75 13.19 0.38
C VAL A 172 -0.69 12.59 -0.53
N ARG A 173 -1.00 11.58 -1.36
CA ARG A 173 -0.04 11.07 -2.36
C ARG A 173 0.46 12.15 -3.31
N GLN A 174 -0.46 12.92 -3.88
CA GLN A 174 -0.13 14.01 -4.80
C GLN A 174 0.73 15.09 -4.14
N GLU A 175 0.48 15.43 -2.87
CA GLU A 175 1.30 16.40 -2.12
C GLU A 175 2.77 16.00 -2.00
N TYR A 176 3.07 14.70 -2.03
CA TYR A 176 4.44 14.17 -1.99
C TYR A 176 4.94 13.71 -3.36
N GLY A 177 4.34 14.20 -4.45
CA GLY A 177 4.77 13.93 -5.83
C GLY A 177 4.51 12.49 -6.29
N GLN A 178 3.64 11.74 -5.61
CA GLN A 178 3.24 10.40 -6.03
C GLN A 178 1.97 10.44 -6.89
N SER A 179 1.83 9.45 -7.78
CA SER A 179 0.66 9.33 -8.67
C SER A 179 -0.64 9.20 -7.89
N SER A 180 -1.70 9.80 -8.41
CA SER A 180 -3.04 9.72 -7.81
C SER A 180 -3.63 8.31 -7.91
N PHE A 181 -4.69 8.02 -7.14
CA PHE A 181 -5.39 6.74 -7.32
C PHE A 181 -6.06 6.61 -8.68
N GLY A 182 -6.52 7.72 -9.26
CA GLY A 182 -7.06 7.73 -10.62
C GLY A 182 -6.01 7.33 -11.64
N GLU A 183 -4.80 7.87 -11.54
CA GLU A 183 -3.66 7.49 -12.39
C GLU A 183 -3.26 6.02 -12.21
N MET A 184 -3.19 5.53 -10.97
CA MET A 184 -2.89 4.12 -10.70
C MET A 184 -3.95 3.18 -11.31
N ALA A 185 -5.23 3.55 -11.18
CA ALA A 185 -6.33 2.77 -11.76
C ALA A 185 -6.32 2.83 -13.29
N ALA A 186 -6.07 4.00 -13.88
CA ALA A 186 -5.92 4.16 -15.32
C ALA A 186 -4.74 3.35 -15.87
N PHE A 187 -3.60 3.37 -15.18
CA PHE A 187 -2.43 2.56 -15.53
C PHE A 187 -2.71 1.06 -15.43
N GLY A 188 -3.34 0.61 -14.34
CA GLY A 188 -3.77 -0.79 -14.21
C GLY A 188 -4.76 -1.21 -15.29
N GLY A 189 -5.71 -0.34 -15.63
CA GLY A 189 -6.66 -0.53 -16.73
C GLY A 189 -5.96 -0.61 -18.09
N LEU A 190 -4.99 0.27 -18.36
CA LEU A 190 -4.18 0.25 -19.57
C LEU A 190 -3.39 -1.05 -19.70
N LEU A 191 -2.75 -1.51 -18.63
CA LEU A 191 -2.02 -2.79 -18.62
C LEU A 191 -2.95 -3.98 -18.84
N LEU A 192 -4.12 -3.98 -18.20
CA LEU A 192 -5.12 -5.04 -18.37
C LEU A 192 -5.66 -5.06 -19.80
N PHE A 193 -5.99 -3.89 -20.36
CA PHE A 193 -6.43 -3.77 -21.74
C PHE A 193 -5.36 -4.26 -22.72
N THR A 194 -4.11 -3.80 -22.54
CA THR A 194 -2.96 -4.26 -23.33
C THR A 194 -2.77 -5.77 -23.23
N ALA A 195 -2.86 -6.33 -22.02
CA ALA A 195 -2.74 -7.77 -21.80
C ALA A 195 -3.84 -8.56 -22.51
N ILE A 196 -5.09 -8.07 -22.48
CA ILE A 196 -6.17 -8.68 -23.24
C ILE A 196 -5.83 -8.68 -24.72
N PHE A 197 -5.47 -7.54 -25.32
CA PHE A 197 -5.18 -7.46 -26.75
C PHE A 197 -3.99 -8.32 -27.19
N TYR A 198 -2.92 -8.37 -26.40
CA TYR A 198 -1.72 -9.16 -26.73
C TYR A 198 -1.91 -10.67 -26.52
N LEU A 199 -2.76 -11.08 -25.57
CA LEU A 199 -2.98 -12.50 -25.27
C LEU A 199 -4.21 -13.08 -25.98
N TRP A 200 -5.14 -12.23 -26.42
CA TRP A 200 -6.33 -12.64 -27.14
C TRP A 200 -5.96 -13.24 -28.50
N HIS A 201 -6.40 -14.48 -28.76
CA HIS A 201 -6.11 -15.18 -30.01
C HIS A 201 -4.61 -15.28 -30.35
N LEU A 202 -3.75 -15.38 -29.34
CA LEU A 202 -2.29 -15.46 -29.51
C LEU A 202 -1.84 -16.52 -30.54
N THR A 203 -2.55 -17.65 -30.62
CA THR A 203 -2.21 -18.78 -31.50
C THR A 203 -2.82 -18.71 -32.90
N ILE A 204 -3.52 -17.62 -33.27
CA ILE A 204 -4.24 -17.52 -34.55
C ILE A 204 -3.30 -17.64 -35.76
N ASN A 205 -2.06 -17.18 -35.62
CA ASN A 205 -1.03 -17.26 -36.67
C ASN A 205 -0.25 -18.58 -36.65
N GLY A 206 -0.66 -19.57 -35.85
CA GLY A 206 0.03 -20.85 -35.71
C GLY A 206 1.48 -20.66 -35.28
N MET A 207 2.42 -21.18 -36.06
CA MET A 207 3.86 -21.05 -35.75
C MET A 207 4.48 -19.73 -36.21
N ALA A 208 3.70 -18.80 -36.77
CA ALA A 208 4.11 -17.54 -37.39
C ALA A 208 5.16 -17.70 -38.52
N ASN A 209 6.36 -18.17 -38.19
CA ASN A 209 7.39 -18.58 -39.13
C ASN A 209 7.98 -19.96 -38.73
N SER A 210 7.82 -20.94 -39.62
CA SER A 210 8.25 -22.32 -39.40
C SER A 210 9.75 -22.49 -39.22
N TYR A 211 10.58 -21.67 -39.86
CA TYR A 211 12.04 -21.71 -39.74
C TYR A 211 12.50 -21.33 -38.32
N TYR A 212 11.97 -20.23 -37.78
CA TYR A 212 12.26 -19.80 -36.40
C TYR A 212 11.63 -20.73 -35.35
N ALA A 213 10.46 -21.27 -35.65
CA ALA A 213 9.79 -22.26 -34.82
C ALA A 213 10.60 -23.56 -34.67
N ALA A 214 11.20 -24.06 -35.76
CA ALA A 214 12.04 -25.26 -35.72
C ALA A 214 13.26 -25.07 -34.81
N ALA A 215 13.93 -23.91 -34.91
CA ALA A 215 15.04 -23.57 -34.03
C ALA A 215 14.60 -23.42 -32.55
N ALA A 216 13.44 -22.79 -32.29
CA ALA A 216 12.88 -22.72 -30.94
C ALA A 216 12.51 -24.11 -30.39
N GLN A 217 12.03 -25.03 -31.24
CA GLN A 217 11.76 -26.42 -30.88
C GLN A 217 13.06 -27.15 -30.52
N ALA A 218 14.10 -27.04 -31.35
CA ALA A 218 15.41 -27.63 -31.08
C ALA A 218 16.00 -27.09 -29.77
N ALA A 219 15.92 -25.78 -29.56
CA ALA A 219 16.31 -25.11 -28.32
C ALA A 219 15.50 -25.58 -27.10
N SER A 220 14.24 -25.99 -27.28
CA SER A 220 13.44 -26.51 -26.17
C SER A 220 13.88 -27.91 -25.70
N ILE A 221 14.60 -28.67 -26.55
CA ILE A 221 15.01 -30.06 -26.28
C ILE A 221 16.49 -30.17 -25.90
N ASN A 222 17.38 -29.40 -26.53
CA ASN A 222 18.84 -29.50 -26.32
C ASN A 222 19.44 -28.16 -25.86
N TRP A 223 20.23 -28.19 -24.77
CA TRP A 223 20.91 -27.00 -24.22
C TRP A 223 21.99 -26.42 -25.13
N THR A 224 22.67 -27.25 -25.92
CA THR A 224 23.63 -26.79 -26.94
C THR A 224 22.89 -26.06 -28.05
N ALA A 225 21.76 -26.61 -28.52
CA ALA A 225 20.92 -25.97 -29.52
C ALA A 225 20.33 -24.65 -29.00
N TRP A 226 19.99 -24.61 -27.72
CA TRP A 226 19.51 -23.41 -27.04
C TRP A 226 20.57 -22.31 -26.99
N LEU A 227 21.80 -22.62 -26.57
CA LEU A 227 22.87 -21.63 -26.42
C LEU A 227 23.35 -21.08 -27.77
N PHE A 228 23.45 -21.93 -28.78
CA PHE A 228 24.00 -21.56 -30.09
C PHE A 228 22.94 -21.21 -31.15
N GLY A 229 21.65 -21.29 -30.83
CA GLY A 229 20.57 -21.03 -31.79
C GLY A 229 20.58 -22.02 -32.96
N SER A 230 20.68 -23.31 -32.66
CA SER A 230 20.64 -24.36 -33.69
C SER A 230 19.22 -24.55 -34.22
N LEU A 231 19.12 -24.77 -35.53
CA LEU A 231 17.88 -25.12 -36.23
C LEU A 231 17.42 -26.55 -35.93
N ASP A 232 18.36 -27.45 -35.67
CA ASP A 232 18.12 -28.85 -35.36
C ASP A 232 18.73 -29.26 -34.01
N ALA A 233 18.14 -30.28 -33.37
CA ALA A 233 18.58 -30.72 -32.04
C ALA A 233 19.93 -31.46 -32.06
N ALA A 234 20.42 -31.85 -33.24
CA ALA A 234 21.73 -32.48 -33.42
C ALA A 234 22.86 -31.45 -33.67
N ASN A 235 22.53 -30.16 -33.77
CA ASN A 235 23.47 -29.04 -33.91
C ASN A 235 24.24 -29.03 -35.24
N PHE A 236 23.60 -29.44 -36.34
CA PHE A 236 24.21 -29.40 -37.67
C PHE A 236 24.12 -28.03 -38.34
N VAL A 237 23.02 -27.30 -38.13
CA VAL A 237 22.77 -26.02 -38.80
C VAL A 237 22.37 -24.96 -37.77
N SER A 238 23.11 -23.85 -37.71
CA SER A 238 22.75 -22.70 -36.88
C SER A 238 21.91 -21.68 -37.65
N VAL A 239 21.17 -20.87 -36.90
CA VAL A 239 20.37 -19.78 -37.44
C VAL A 239 21.26 -18.55 -37.61
N ASP A 240 21.10 -17.84 -38.72
CA ASP A 240 21.86 -16.65 -39.09
C ASP A 240 21.63 -15.42 -38.16
N LYS A 241 20.59 -15.44 -37.32
CA LYS A 241 20.23 -14.32 -36.42
C LYS A 241 20.68 -14.56 -34.98
N PRO A 242 20.96 -13.49 -34.20
CA PRO A 242 21.29 -13.61 -32.79
C PRO A 242 20.27 -14.49 -32.03
N PRO A 243 20.73 -15.47 -31.24
CA PRO A 243 19.87 -16.54 -30.73
C PRO A 243 18.94 -16.07 -29.60
N ILE A 244 19.08 -14.85 -29.08
CA ILE A 244 18.39 -14.36 -27.87
C ILE A 244 16.87 -14.57 -27.95
N SER A 245 16.24 -14.22 -29.07
CA SER A 245 14.79 -14.44 -29.21
C SER A 245 14.43 -15.93 -29.17
N MET A 246 15.25 -16.79 -29.76
CA MET A 246 15.04 -18.25 -29.78
C MET A 246 15.32 -18.90 -28.44
N MET A 247 16.30 -18.40 -27.70
CA MET A 247 16.60 -18.83 -26.34
C MET A 247 15.39 -18.61 -25.44
N ILE A 248 14.77 -17.43 -25.52
CA ILE A 248 13.58 -17.12 -24.73
C ILE A 248 12.40 -18.02 -25.13
N MET A 249 12.13 -18.17 -26.44
CA MET A 249 11.07 -19.06 -26.94
C MET A 249 11.30 -20.53 -26.54
N GLY A 250 12.53 -21.02 -26.71
CA GLY A 250 12.93 -22.39 -26.39
C GLY A 250 12.85 -22.69 -24.89
N LEU A 251 13.18 -21.71 -24.03
CA LEU A 251 13.03 -21.84 -22.58
C LEU A 251 11.56 -21.98 -22.18
N PHE A 252 10.67 -21.15 -22.75
CA PHE A 252 9.23 -21.28 -22.53
C PHE A 252 8.69 -22.61 -23.06
N GLY A 253 9.14 -23.04 -24.25
CA GLY A 253 8.82 -24.36 -24.80
C GLY A 253 9.30 -25.52 -23.91
N ARG A 254 10.41 -25.37 -23.21
CA ARG A 254 10.93 -26.38 -22.28
C ARG A 254 10.15 -26.45 -20.97
N ILE A 255 9.70 -25.30 -20.46
CA ILE A 255 8.92 -25.21 -19.20
C ILE A 255 7.48 -25.66 -19.41
N PHE A 256 6.84 -25.24 -20.51
CA PHE A 256 5.40 -25.43 -20.74
C PHE A 256 5.06 -26.50 -21.80
N GLY A 257 6.07 -27.10 -22.42
CA GLY A 257 5.92 -27.91 -23.62
C GLY A 257 5.91 -27.05 -24.89
N PHE A 258 6.57 -27.51 -25.95
CA PHE A 258 6.67 -26.76 -27.19
C PHE A 258 5.32 -26.69 -27.91
N SER A 259 4.81 -25.48 -28.10
CA SER A 259 3.56 -25.18 -28.81
C SER A 259 3.62 -23.77 -29.38
N SER A 260 2.71 -23.45 -30.30
CA SER A 260 2.51 -22.07 -30.79
C SER A 260 2.33 -21.08 -29.62
N TRP A 261 1.57 -21.46 -28.60
CA TRP A 261 1.31 -20.62 -27.43
C TRP A 261 2.58 -20.35 -26.62
N SER A 262 3.34 -21.38 -26.25
CA SER A 262 4.55 -21.22 -25.44
C SER A 262 5.66 -20.47 -26.19
N MET A 263 5.68 -20.55 -27.51
CA MET A 263 6.60 -19.79 -28.35
C MET A 263 6.23 -18.30 -28.44
N LEU A 264 4.95 -17.95 -28.59
CA LEU A 264 4.50 -16.56 -28.81
C LEU A 264 4.26 -15.78 -27.51
N LEU A 265 3.98 -16.48 -26.40
CA LEU A 265 3.76 -15.87 -25.08
C LEU A 265 4.88 -14.91 -24.63
N PRO A 266 6.18 -15.26 -24.72
CA PRO A 266 7.23 -14.34 -24.26
C PRO A 266 7.22 -13.00 -25.01
N HIS A 267 6.87 -12.98 -26.30
CA HIS A 267 6.74 -11.73 -27.07
C HIS A 267 5.55 -10.89 -26.62
N ALA A 268 4.41 -11.54 -26.35
CA ALA A 268 3.23 -10.86 -25.79
C ALA A 268 3.55 -10.24 -24.42
N LEU A 269 4.25 -10.99 -23.55
CA LEU A 269 4.69 -10.49 -22.25
C LEU A 269 5.68 -9.33 -22.38
N ALA A 270 6.62 -9.39 -23.33
CA ALA A 270 7.56 -8.30 -23.60
C ALA A 270 6.82 -7.03 -24.07
N GLY A 271 5.77 -7.16 -24.89
CA GLY A 271 4.92 -6.05 -25.30
C GLY A 271 4.22 -5.37 -24.11
N ILE A 272 3.60 -6.17 -23.23
CA ILE A 272 2.95 -5.67 -22.00
C ILE A 272 3.98 -5.00 -21.07
N ALA A 273 5.16 -5.62 -20.89
CA ALA A 273 6.23 -5.07 -20.06
C ALA A 273 6.76 -3.74 -20.63
N THR A 274 6.82 -3.59 -21.94
CA THR A 274 7.24 -2.34 -22.59
C THR A 274 6.27 -1.19 -22.25
N VAL A 275 4.96 -1.42 -22.28
CA VAL A 275 3.96 -0.42 -21.85
C VAL A 275 4.18 -0.02 -20.39
N ALA A 276 4.47 -1.00 -19.52
CA ALA A 276 4.76 -0.72 -18.12
C ALA A 276 6.05 0.09 -17.92
N LEU A 277 7.08 -0.14 -18.73
CA LEU A 277 8.35 0.60 -18.66
C LEU A 277 8.20 2.02 -19.19
N VAL A 278 7.54 2.21 -20.33
CA VAL A 278 7.37 3.54 -20.95
C VAL A 278 6.51 4.46 -20.09
N TYR A 279 5.52 3.92 -19.37
CA TYR A 279 4.70 4.73 -18.47
C TYR A 279 5.45 5.18 -17.20
N ASN A 280 6.45 4.40 -16.76
CA ASN A 280 7.18 4.63 -15.50
C ASN A 280 8.57 5.28 -15.69
N GLY A 281 9.05 5.42 -16.93
CA GLY A 281 10.33 6.04 -17.29
C GLY A 281 10.17 7.49 -17.69
#